data_AF-A0AAC8QIV9-F1
#
_entry.id   AF-A0AAC8QIV9-F1
#
_cell.length_a   1.000
_cell.length_b   1.000
_cell.length_c   1.000
_cell.angle_alpha   90.00
_cell.angle_beta   90.00
_cell.angle_gamma   90.00
#
_symmetry.space_group_name_H-M   'P 1'
#
loop_
_entity.id
_entity.type
_entity.pdbx_description
1 polymer ?
#
loop_
_entity_poly.entity_id
_entity_poly.type
_entity_poly.pdbx_seq_one_letter_code
_entity_poly.pdbx_strand_id
1 'polypeptide(L)'
;MSDSLFSSEFEPADTRYLWRLWFADLLDLATSALLGWGALRALDVDRTPRALVVAGVGVWLVMSLAGGLSGWTLWRGVMGLRLVTDGSAPGPGRGLVRAGLALVDLAISPFLQRRYGDRLQKVQPEAVPAFSKKWQRGLGWQGFWLVLVFASVWFGVMPTRREALGYLRKLDGWRCCHAKTPPSPFKCSSSVSRALSEAEDGDAQALAIVKDCPRAAAEMER
;
A
#
# COMPACT_ATOMS: atom_id res chain seq x y z
N MET A 1 -50.82 23.69 -17.83
CA MET A 1 -50.49 22.49 -17.03
C MET A 1 -49.19 21.92 -17.58
N SER A 2 -48.07 22.40 -17.06
CA SER A 2 -46.72 22.17 -17.59
C SER A 2 -45.73 22.17 -16.43
N ASP A 3 -45.85 21.20 -15.54
CA ASP A 3 -44.96 21.05 -14.37
C ASP A 3 -44.35 19.64 -14.27
N SER A 4 -44.26 18.91 -15.39
CA SER A 4 -43.60 17.59 -15.44
C SER A 4 -42.27 17.55 -16.19
N LEU A 5 -41.82 18.67 -16.77
CA LEU A 5 -40.55 18.73 -17.53
C LEU A 5 -39.32 19.02 -16.65
N PHE A 6 -39.52 19.34 -15.38
CA PHE A 6 -38.46 19.63 -14.41
C PHE A 6 -38.63 18.84 -13.11
N SER A 7 -39.18 17.62 -13.15
CA SER A 7 -38.83 16.67 -12.08
C SER A 7 -37.36 16.37 -12.29
N SER A 8 -36.50 17.07 -11.54
CA SER A 8 -35.12 16.66 -11.34
C SER A 8 -35.17 15.23 -10.84
N GLU A 9 -35.04 14.27 -11.76
CA GLU A 9 -34.78 12.89 -11.44
C GLU A 9 -33.61 12.95 -10.46
N PHE A 10 -33.89 12.56 -9.21
CA PHE A 10 -32.87 12.47 -8.18
C PHE A 10 -31.68 11.75 -8.81
N GLU A 11 -30.54 12.43 -8.93
CA GLU A 11 -29.30 11.76 -9.33
C GLU A 11 -29.22 10.47 -8.52
N PRO A 12 -29.25 9.31 -9.17
CA PRO A 12 -29.31 8.07 -8.44
C PRO A 12 -28.07 8.00 -7.53
N ALA A 13 -28.23 7.40 -6.34
CA ALA A 13 -27.23 7.53 -5.27
C ALA A 13 -25.82 7.05 -5.69
N ASP A 14 -25.73 6.26 -6.77
CA ASP A 14 -24.52 5.79 -7.42
C ASP A 14 -23.75 6.87 -8.21
N THR A 15 -24.41 7.93 -8.72
CA THR A 15 -23.73 9.02 -9.46
C THR A 15 -23.26 10.15 -8.55
N ARG A 16 -23.98 10.42 -7.45
CA ARG A 16 -23.71 11.55 -6.53
C ARG A 16 -22.27 11.60 -6.00
N TYR A 17 -21.67 10.43 -5.74
CA TYR A 17 -20.31 10.32 -5.21
C TYR A 17 -19.35 9.62 -6.17
N LEU A 18 -19.71 9.51 -7.44
CA LEU A 18 -18.99 8.74 -8.46
C LEU A 18 -17.50 9.06 -8.48
N TRP A 19 -17.14 10.33 -8.67
CA TRP A 19 -15.74 10.73 -8.82
C TRP A 19 -14.91 10.57 -7.55
N ARG A 20 -15.50 10.84 -6.37
CA ARG A 20 -14.84 10.62 -5.09
C ARG A 20 -14.56 9.13 -4.86
N LEU A 21 -15.52 8.27 -5.19
CA LEU A 21 -15.37 6.83 -5.03
C LEU A 21 -14.42 6.23 -6.08
N TRP A 22 -14.49 6.70 -7.33
CA TRP A 22 -13.56 6.30 -8.39
C TRP A 22 -12.12 6.65 -8.02
N PHE A 23 -11.90 7.88 -7.54
CA PHE A 23 -10.56 8.31 -7.13
C PHE A 23 -10.07 7.56 -5.88
N ALA A 24 -10.95 7.27 -4.92
CA ALA A 24 -10.61 6.41 -3.79
C ALA A 24 -10.18 5.01 -4.24
N ASP A 25 -10.91 4.38 -5.16
CA ASP A 25 -10.57 3.05 -5.67
C ASP A 25 -9.25 3.07 -6.48
N LEU A 26 -8.96 4.15 -7.23
CA LEU A 26 -7.69 4.33 -7.94
C LEU A 26 -6.51 4.41 -6.95
N LEU A 27 -6.68 5.19 -5.88
CA LEU A 27 -5.67 5.31 -4.83
C LEU A 27 -5.50 4.01 -4.03
N ASP A 28 -6.59 3.27 -3.77
CA ASP A 28 -6.52 1.94 -3.15
C ASP A 28 -5.75 0.96 -4.04
N LEU A 29 -5.94 1.01 -5.36
CA LEU A 29 -5.20 0.19 -6.32
C LEU A 29 -3.70 0.55 -6.31
N ALA A 30 -3.37 1.84 -6.39
CA ALA A 30 -1.98 2.30 -6.30
C ALA A 30 -1.33 1.91 -4.97
N THR A 31 -2.09 1.98 -3.88
CA THR A 31 -1.65 1.56 -2.54
C THR A 31 -1.39 0.07 -2.49
N SER A 32 -2.25 -0.75 -3.09
CA SER A 32 -2.03 -2.21 -3.14
C SER A 32 -0.74 -2.58 -3.87
N ALA A 33 -0.39 -1.86 -4.94
CA ALA A 33 0.87 -2.05 -5.65
C ALA A 33 2.08 -1.62 -4.78
N LEU A 34 1.98 -0.49 -4.08
CA LEU A 34 3.02 -0.01 -3.16
C LEU A 34 3.24 -0.98 -2.00
N LEU A 35 2.17 -1.45 -1.38
CA LEU A 35 2.21 -2.43 -0.29
C LEU A 35 2.76 -3.77 -0.76
N GLY A 36 2.35 -4.24 -1.95
CA GLY A 36 2.88 -5.47 -2.56
C GLY A 36 4.39 -5.37 -2.82
N TRP A 37 4.85 -4.23 -3.35
CA TRP A 37 6.28 -3.94 -3.50
C TRP A 37 7.01 -3.94 -2.15
N GLY A 38 6.48 -3.22 -1.16
CA GLY A 38 7.03 -3.16 0.19
C GLY A 38 7.15 -4.53 0.85
N ALA A 39 6.12 -5.38 0.69
CA ALA A 39 6.11 -6.74 1.20
C ALA A 39 7.22 -7.62 0.58
N LEU A 40 7.40 -7.55 -0.74
CA LEU A 40 8.48 -8.30 -1.39
C LEU A 40 9.87 -7.84 -0.92
N ARG A 41 10.05 -6.55 -0.64
CA ARG A 41 11.30 -6.04 -0.07
C ARG A 41 11.50 -6.44 1.39
N ALA A 42 10.44 -6.43 2.19
CA ALA A 42 10.51 -6.90 3.57
C ALA A 42 10.87 -8.39 3.66
N LEU A 43 10.38 -9.20 2.72
CA LEU A 43 10.65 -10.65 2.64
C LEU A 43 11.94 -11.00 1.86
N ASP A 44 12.66 -10.01 1.35
CA ASP A 44 13.86 -10.17 0.51
C ASP A 44 13.68 -11.17 -0.65
N VAL A 45 12.49 -11.13 -1.27
CA VAL A 45 12.12 -11.98 -2.42
C VAL A 45 12.60 -11.33 -3.73
N ASP A 46 13.04 -12.15 -4.68
CA ASP A 46 13.46 -11.67 -5.99
C ASP A 46 12.31 -10.98 -6.74
N ARG A 47 12.56 -9.73 -7.12
CA ARG A 47 11.58 -8.82 -7.72
C ARG A 47 11.43 -9.07 -9.22
N THR A 48 10.90 -10.22 -9.57
CA THR A 48 10.44 -10.48 -10.94
C THR A 48 9.15 -9.69 -11.22
N PRO A 49 8.89 -9.28 -12.48
CA PRO A 49 7.62 -8.63 -12.84
C PRO A 49 6.41 -9.45 -12.40
N ARG A 50 6.50 -10.79 -12.51
CA ARG A 50 5.47 -11.72 -12.05
C ARG A 50 5.25 -11.65 -10.53
N ALA A 51 6.32 -11.65 -9.74
CA ALA A 51 6.21 -11.55 -8.28
C ALA A 51 5.55 -10.24 -7.85
N LEU A 52 5.89 -9.13 -8.51
CA LEU A 52 5.28 -7.82 -8.26
C LEU A 52 3.78 -7.82 -8.54
N VAL A 53 3.35 -8.35 -9.68
CA VAL A 53 1.94 -8.47 -10.02
C VAL A 53 1.20 -9.37 -9.02
N VAL A 54 1.76 -10.53 -8.68
CA VAL A 54 1.15 -11.46 -7.72
C VAL A 54 1.01 -10.82 -6.34
N ALA A 55 2.05 -10.14 -5.85
CA ALA A 55 2.01 -9.45 -4.55
C ALA A 55 0.99 -8.30 -4.56
N GLY A 56 0.98 -7.48 -5.61
CA GLY A 56 0.01 -6.39 -5.76
C GLY A 56 -1.43 -6.89 -5.80
N VAL A 57 -1.71 -7.93 -6.60
CA VAL A 57 -3.04 -8.56 -6.66
C VAL A 57 -3.42 -9.19 -5.33
N GLY A 58 -2.49 -9.88 -4.66
CA GLY A 58 -2.72 -10.44 -3.33
C GLY A 58 -3.12 -9.39 -2.31
N VAL A 59 -2.38 -8.27 -2.25
CA VAL A 59 -2.72 -7.15 -1.35
C VAL A 59 -4.04 -6.49 -1.75
N TRP A 60 -4.30 -6.32 -3.04
CA TRP A 60 -5.58 -5.78 -3.53
C TRP A 60 -6.78 -6.60 -3.05
N LEU A 61 -6.67 -7.93 -3.10
CA LEU A 61 -7.71 -8.84 -2.59
C LEU A 61 -7.89 -8.70 -1.08
N VAL A 62 -6.78 -8.61 -0.32
CA VAL A 62 -6.83 -8.40 1.14
C VAL A 62 -7.48 -7.05 1.47
N MET A 63 -7.11 -5.97 0.78
CA MET A 63 -7.72 -4.64 0.93
C MET A 63 -9.22 -4.67 0.59
N SER A 64 -9.60 -5.40 -0.45
CA SER A 64 -11.00 -5.53 -0.87
C SER A 64 -11.84 -6.33 0.13
N LEU A 65 -11.29 -7.42 0.70
CA LEU A 65 -11.89 -8.16 1.80
C LEU A 65 -12.08 -7.28 3.04
N ALA A 66 -11.01 -6.60 3.44
CA ALA A 66 -11.00 -5.61 4.50
C ALA A 66 -12.06 -4.52 4.32
N GLY A 67 -12.15 -3.98 3.10
CA GLY A 67 -13.16 -2.99 2.71
C GLY A 67 -14.58 -3.54 2.70
N GLY A 68 -14.77 -4.80 2.35
CA GLY A 68 -16.07 -5.49 2.43
C GLY A 68 -16.55 -5.70 3.86
N LEU A 69 -15.64 -6.08 4.77
CA LEU A 69 -15.95 -6.33 6.17
C LEU A 69 -16.32 -5.04 6.94
N SER A 70 -15.58 -3.96 6.68
CA SER A 70 -15.75 -2.70 7.42
C SER A 70 -16.63 -1.67 6.69
N GLY A 71 -16.73 -1.76 5.37
CA GLY A 71 -17.20 -0.69 4.49
C GLY A 71 -16.14 0.39 4.23
N TRP A 72 -14.95 0.27 4.83
CA TRP A 72 -13.91 1.29 4.83
C TRP A 72 -12.61 0.80 4.19
N THR A 73 -12.01 1.67 3.40
CA THR A 73 -10.58 1.61 3.04
C THR A 73 -9.95 2.94 3.43
N LEU A 74 -8.62 3.04 3.36
CA LEU A 74 -7.91 4.26 3.68
C LEU A 74 -8.47 5.44 2.86
N TRP A 75 -8.51 5.28 1.54
CA TRP A 75 -8.85 6.39 0.66
C TRP A 75 -10.34 6.68 0.61
N ARG A 76 -11.21 5.69 0.84
CA ARG A 76 -12.64 5.97 1.09
C ARG A 76 -12.81 6.80 2.37
N GLY A 77 -12.07 6.46 3.42
CA GLY A 77 -11.99 7.22 4.66
C GLY A 77 -11.58 8.68 4.48
N VAL A 78 -10.48 8.90 3.75
CA VAL A 78 -9.96 10.23 3.38
C VAL A 78 -10.98 10.98 2.53
N MET A 79 -11.60 10.30 1.57
CA MET A 79 -12.63 10.87 0.71
C MET A 79 -13.96 11.04 1.41
N GLY A 80 -14.11 10.76 2.72
CA GLY A 80 -15.36 10.92 3.47
C GLY A 80 -16.50 10.01 2.99
N LEU A 81 -16.16 8.80 2.53
CA LEU A 81 -17.08 7.81 1.99
C LEU A 81 -16.95 6.48 2.74
N ARG A 82 -18.06 5.77 2.83
CA ARG A 82 -18.13 4.38 3.27
C ARG A 82 -18.99 3.59 2.30
N LEU A 83 -18.64 2.35 2.00
CA LEU A 83 -19.50 1.45 1.25
C LEU A 83 -20.50 0.76 2.17
N VAL A 84 -21.75 0.68 1.73
CA VAL A 84 -22.82 0.00 2.45
C VAL A 84 -23.70 -0.84 1.53
N THR A 85 -24.30 -1.88 2.11
CA THR A 85 -25.43 -2.65 1.56
C THR A 85 -26.50 -2.67 2.64
N ASP A 86 -27.73 -2.29 2.29
CA ASP A 86 -28.88 -2.32 3.21
C ASP A 86 -28.59 -1.66 4.59
N GLY A 87 -27.84 -0.55 4.60
CA GLY A 87 -27.46 0.20 5.80
C GLY A 87 -26.31 -0.38 6.63
N SER A 88 -25.71 -1.49 6.20
CA SER A 88 -24.61 -2.19 6.88
C SER A 88 -23.38 -2.34 5.97
N ALA A 89 -22.28 -2.88 6.50
CA ALA A 89 -21.10 -3.15 5.68
C ALA A 89 -21.40 -4.21 4.60
N PRO A 90 -20.79 -4.14 3.40
CA PRO A 90 -21.12 -5.04 2.27
C PRO A 90 -20.98 -6.54 2.55
N GLY A 91 -20.07 -6.90 3.46
CA GLY A 91 -19.66 -8.27 3.75
C GLY A 91 -18.44 -8.70 2.91
N PRO A 92 -17.73 -9.76 3.34
CA PRO A 92 -16.48 -10.18 2.71
C PRO A 92 -16.68 -10.71 1.28
N GLY A 93 -17.78 -11.43 1.03
CA GLY A 93 -18.13 -11.95 -0.30
C GLY A 93 -18.31 -10.84 -1.33
N ARG A 94 -19.11 -9.80 -1.01
CA ARG A 94 -19.26 -8.62 -1.88
C ARG A 94 -17.93 -7.87 -2.03
N GLY A 95 -17.13 -7.78 -0.98
CA GLY A 95 -15.77 -7.22 -1.03
C GLY A 95 -14.90 -7.91 -2.09
N LEU A 96 -14.86 -9.25 -2.12
CA LEU A 96 -14.09 -10.01 -3.10
C LEU A 96 -14.64 -9.87 -4.53
N VAL A 97 -15.96 -9.96 -4.72
CA VAL A 97 -16.53 -9.78 -6.06
C VAL A 97 -16.25 -8.35 -6.56
N ARG A 98 -16.32 -7.35 -5.66
CA ARG A 98 -15.94 -5.97 -5.97
C ARG A 98 -14.46 -5.85 -6.32
N ALA A 99 -13.55 -6.66 -5.76
CA ALA A 99 -12.13 -6.62 -6.12
C ALA A 99 -11.94 -6.81 -7.64
N GLY A 100 -12.73 -7.68 -8.27
CA GLY A 100 -12.71 -7.86 -9.73
C GLY A 100 -13.47 -6.75 -10.45
N LEU A 101 -14.72 -6.50 -10.05
CA LEU A 101 -15.59 -5.55 -10.76
C LEU A 101 -15.10 -4.09 -10.65
N ALA A 102 -14.43 -3.72 -9.55
CA ALA A 102 -13.91 -2.38 -9.37
C ALA A 102 -12.81 -2.05 -10.38
N LEU A 103 -12.03 -3.03 -10.86
CA LEU A 103 -11.02 -2.78 -11.91
C LEU A 103 -11.70 -2.45 -13.25
N VAL A 104 -12.78 -3.16 -13.57
CA VAL A 104 -13.60 -2.91 -14.77
C VAL A 104 -14.28 -1.55 -14.64
N ASP A 105 -14.95 -1.29 -13.51
CA ASP A 105 -15.58 0.00 -13.21
C ASP A 105 -14.54 1.13 -13.26
N LEU A 106 -13.32 0.96 -12.76
CA LEU A 106 -12.28 1.99 -12.81
C LEU A 106 -11.98 2.43 -14.25
N ALA A 107 -11.94 1.48 -15.18
CA ALA A 107 -11.63 1.74 -16.58
C ALA A 107 -12.80 2.38 -17.33
N ILE A 108 -14.04 1.95 -17.06
CA ILE A 108 -15.21 2.40 -17.84
C ILE A 108 -15.96 3.58 -17.22
N SER A 109 -15.89 3.79 -15.90
CA SER A 109 -16.64 4.83 -15.20
C SER A 109 -16.37 6.25 -15.71
N PRO A 110 -15.13 6.63 -16.10
CA PRO A 110 -14.88 7.96 -16.65
C PRO A 110 -15.66 8.26 -17.93
N PHE A 111 -15.99 7.22 -18.71
CA PHE A 111 -16.68 7.34 -19.99
C PHE A 111 -18.20 7.18 -19.82
N LEU A 112 -18.63 6.19 -19.04
CA LEU A 112 -20.04 5.85 -18.88
C LEU A 112 -20.73 6.63 -17.75
N GLN A 113 -19.96 7.35 -16.94
CA GLN A 113 -20.41 8.10 -15.76
C GLN A 113 -21.29 7.26 -14.81
N ARG A 114 -21.04 5.94 -14.77
CA ARG A 114 -21.83 4.95 -14.04
C ARG A 114 -20.94 3.80 -13.56
N ARG A 115 -21.33 3.20 -12.42
CA ARG A 115 -20.67 2.02 -11.83
C ARG A 115 -21.57 0.80 -11.89
N TYR A 116 -21.38 -0.03 -12.90
CA TYR A 116 -22.24 -1.18 -13.13
C TYR A 116 -22.00 -2.28 -12.09
N GLY A 117 -20.75 -2.50 -11.71
CA GLY A 117 -20.40 -3.52 -10.72
C GLY A 117 -21.03 -3.27 -9.35
N ASP A 118 -20.96 -2.01 -8.90
CA ASP A 118 -21.53 -1.57 -7.62
C ASP A 118 -23.07 -1.72 -7.61
N ARG A 119 -23.72 -1.36 -8.71
CA ARG A 119 -25.17 -1.50 -8.86
C ARG A 119 -25.63 -2.96 -8.86
N LEU A 120 -24.90 -3.84 -9.56
CA LEU A 120 -25.19 -5.29 -9.57
C LEU A 120 -25.10 -5.90 -8.16
N GLN A 121 -24.18 -5.40 -7.34
CA GLN A 121 -23.98 -5.89 -5.97
C GLN A 121 -24.87 -5.20 -4.93
N LYS A 122 -25.66 -4.18 -5.34
CA LYS A 122 -26.41 -3.29 -4.44
C LYS A 122 -25.52 -2.60 -3.41
N VAL A 123 -24.28 -2.30 -3.80
CA VAL A 123 -23.31 -1.59 -2.96
C VAL A 123 -23.34 -0.13 -3.35
N GLN A 124 -23.51 0.75 -2.35
CA GLN A 124 -23.59 2.18 -2.58
C GLN A 124 -22.69 2.96 -1.64
N PRO A 125 -22.14 4.11 -2.08
CA PRO A 125 -21.41 5.01 -1.22
C PRO A 125 -22.35 5.78 -0.28
N GLU A 126 -22.11 5.69 1.03
CA GLU A 126 -22.66 6.56 2.06
C GLU A 126 -21.63 7.67 2.37
N ALA A 127 -22.03 8.93 2.29
CA ALA A 127 -21.20 10.03 2.74
C ALA A 127 -21.13 10.04 4.27
N VAL A 128 -19.91 10.05 4.80
CA VAL A 128 -19.67 10.13 6.23
C VAL A 128 -18.91 11.43 6.50
N PRO A 129 -19.52 12.40 7.21
CA PRO A 129 -18.85 13.64 7.54
C PRO A 129 -17.55 13.39 8.29
N ALA A 130 -16.50 14.13 7.92
CA ALA A 130 -15.24 14.12 8.66
C ALA A 130 -15.49 14.46 10.13
N PHE A 131 -14.71 13.86 11.03
CA PHE A 131 -14.81 14.04 12.49
C PHE A 131 -16.14 13.57 13.13
N SER A 132 -17.06 13.00 12.37
CA SER A 132 -18.24 12.35 12.96
C SER A 132 -17.85 11.12 13.80
N LYS A 133 -18.69 10.73 14.77
CA LYS A 133 -18.48 9.49 15.55
C LYS A 133 -18.32 8.25 14.65
N LYS A 134 -19.04 8.20 13.53
CA LYS A 134 -18.91 7.13 12.52
C LYS A 134 -17.53 7.16 11.84
N TRP A 135 -17.02 8.34 11.49
CA TRP A 135 -15.68 8.51 10.91
C TRP A 135 -14.58 8.16 11.90
N GLN A 136 -14.69 8.62 13.16
CA GLN A 136 -13.76 8.30 14.24
C GLN A 136 -13.69 6.80 14.55
N ARG A 137 -14.82 6.07 14.49
CA ARG A 137 -14.81 4.61 14.59
C ARG A 137 -14.05 3.93 13.45
N GLY A 138 -14.02 4.56 12.27
CA GLY A 138 -13.19 4.13 11.14
C GLY A 138 -11.70 4.44 11.29
N LEU A 139 -11.32 5.30 12.26
CA LEU A 139 -9.95 5.80 12.40
C LEU A 139 -8.96 4.69 12.77
N GLY A 140 -9.36 3.73 13.60
CA GLY A 140 -8.51 2.58 13.93
C GLY A 140 -8.13 1.77 12.67
N TRP A 141 -9.09 1.61 11.76
CA TRP A 141 -8.86 0.95 10.48
C TRP A 141 -7.98 1.80 9.55
N GLN A 142 -8.23 3.11 9.47
CA GLN A 142 -7.41 4.02 8.69
C GLN A 142 -5.96 4.08 9.20
N GLY A 143 -5.77 4.10 10.52
CA GLY A 143 -4.47 4.10 11.16
C GLY A 143 -3.65 2.86 10.81
N PHE A 144 -4.28 1.68 10.80
CA PHE A 144 -3.64 0.45 10.35
C PHE A 144 -3.11 0.57 8.91
N TRP A 145 -3.93 1.06 7.98
CA TRP A 145 -3.50 1.26 6.59
C TRP A 145 -2.39 2.30 6.45
N LEU A 146 -2.43 3.39 7.22
CA LEU A 146 -1.38 4.40 7.23
C LEU A 146 -0.04 3.83 7.69
N VAL A 147 -0.05 3.01 8.75
CA VAL A 147 1.16 2.31 9.23
C VAL A 147 1.72 1.40 8.15
N LEU A 148 0.88 0.62 7.46
CA LEU A 148 1.33 -0.23 6.36
C LEU A 148 1.93 0.55 5.18
N VAL A 149 1.31 1.69 4.82
CA VAL A 149 1.83 2.57 3.76
C VAL A 149 3.20 3.13 4.17
N PHE A 150 3.32 3.66 5.39
CA PHE A 150 4.57 4.19 5.90
C PHE A 150 5.67 3.11 5.95
N ALA A 151 5.36 1.92 6.45
CA ALA A 151 6.27 0.79 6.46
C ALA A 151 6.71 0.41 5.03
N SER A 152 5.80 0.41 4.06
CA SER A 152 6.12 0.06 2.68
C SER A 152 7.02 1.09 2.00
N VAL A 153 6.79 2.39 2.27
CA VAL A 153 7.70 3.46 1.81
C VAL A 153 9.07 3.29 2.47
N TRP A 154 9.11 3.01 3.77
CA TRP A 154 10.35 2.75 4.50
C TRP A 154 11.17 1.60 3.88
N PHE A 155 10.54 0.45 3.61
CA PHE A 155 11.19 -0.68 2.93
C PHE A 155 11.54 -0.39 1.46
N GLY A 156 10.86 0.56 0.82
CA GLY A 156 11.20 1.05 -0.51
C GLY A 156 12.50 1.85 -0.54
N VAL A 157 12.75 2.65 0.50
CA VAL A 157 13.95 3.50 0.63
C VAL A 157 15.14 2.73 1.20
N MET A 158 14.90 1.82 2.15
CA MET A 158 15.96 1.05 2.79
C MET A 158 16.50 -0.07 1.88
N PRO A 159 17.83 -0.28 1.83
CA PRO A 159 18.41 -1.40 1.08
C PRO A 159 17.96 -2.74 1.70
N THR A 160 17.69 -3.75 0.86
CA THR A 160 17.45 -5.10 1.39
C THR A 160 18.76 -5.73 1.84
N ARG A 161 18.69 -6.83 2.59
CA ARG A 161 19.88 -7.57 3.02
C ARG A 161 20.76 -7.96 1.82
N ARG A 162 20.18 -8.59 0.79
CA ARG A 162 20.91 -8.93 -0.45
C ARG A 162 21.57 -7.72 -1.12
N GLU A 163 20.85 -6.60 -1.20
CA GLU A 163 21.38 -5.37 -1.78
C GLU A 163 22.52 -4.75 -0.96
N ALA A 164 22.37 -4.69 0.36
CA ALA A 164 23.36 -4.14 1.28
C ALA A 164 24.66 -4.97 1.24
N LEU A 165 24.55 -6.29 1.43
CA LEU A 165 25.71 -7.19 1.41
C LEU A 165 26.34 -7.26 0.01
N GLY A 166 25.52 -7.26 -1.05
CA GLY A 166 25.99 -7.22 -2.44
C GLY A 166 26.69 -5.92 -2.79
N TYR A 167 26.24 -4.78 -2.24
CA TYR A 167 26.90 -3.49 -2.42
C TYR A 167 28.26 -3.45 -1.72
N LEU A 168 28.36 -3.95 -0.48
CA LEU A 168 29.62 -3.99 0.28
C LEU A 168 30.71 -4.83 -0.38
N ARG A 169 30.35 -5.83 -1.20
CA ARG A 169 31.30 -6.63 -1.99
C ARG A 169 31.85 -5.93 -3.23
N LYS A 170 31.24 -4.82 -3.68
CA LYS A 170 31.72 -4.06 -4.85
C LYS A 170 32.83 -3.08 -4.46
N LEU A 171 33.59 -2.60 -5.45
CA LEU A 171 34.62 -1.57 -5.29
C LEU A 171 34.13 -0.33 -4.51
N ASP A 172 32.91 0.13 -4.78
CA ASP A 172 32.31 1.27 -4.08
C ASP A 172 31.96 0.95 -2.61
N GLY A 173 31.53 -0.29 -2.34
CA GLY A 173 31.29 -0.80 -0.99
C GLY A 173 32.58 -1.00 -0.20
N TRP A 174 33.64 -1.49 -0.85
CA TRP A 174 34.97 -1.56 -0.26
C TRP A 174 35.49 -0.17 0.14
N ARG A 175 35.26 0.85 -0.71
CA ARG A 175 35.56 2.24 -0.34
C ARG A 175 34.74 2.73 0.86
N CYS A 176 33.51 2.25 1.08
CA CYS A 176 32.77 2.58 2.30
C CYS A 176 33.48 2.10 3.58
N CYS A 177 34.16 0.95 3.50
CA CYS A 177 34.84 0.31 4.62
C CYS A 177 36.27 0.83 4.87
N HIS A 178 36.97 1.24 3.80
CA HIS A 178 38.40 1.58 3.88
C HIS A 178 38.72 3.04 3.54
N ALA A 179 37.86 3.77 2.82
CA ALA A 179 38.16 5.14 2.44
C ALA A 179 37.74 6.13 3.54
N LYS A 180 38.54 7.20 3.71
CA LYS A 180 38.19 8.32 4.60
C LYS A 180 36.93 9.07 4.14
N THR A 181 36.64 9.07 2.83
CA THR A 181 35.48 9.75 2.25
C THR A 181 34.68 8.79 1.39
N PRO A 182 33.46 8.39 1.80
CA PRO A 182 32.66 7.44 1.05
C PRO A 182 32.05 8.07 -0.21
N PRO A 183 31.89 7.32 -1.31
CA PRO A 183 31.28 7.82 -2.55
C PRO A 183 29.78 8.14 -2.38
N SER A 184 29.09 7.47 -1.45
CA SER A 184 27.70 7.74 -1.11
C SER A 184 27.47 7.55 0.40
N PRO A 185 27.52 8.62 1.22
CA PRO A 185 27.46 8.51 2.67
C PRO A 185 26.22 7.75 3.17
N PHE A 186 25.05 8.05 2.62
CA PHE A 186 23.78 7.41 3.02
C PHE A 186 23.73 5.92 2.66
N LYS A 187 24.19 5.53 1.47
CA LYS A 187 24.24 4.11 1.07
C LYS A 187 25.27 3.34 1.89
N CYS A 188 26.42 3.96 2.19
CA CYS A 188 27.44 3.34 3.03
C CYS A 188 26.93 3.12 4.46
N SER A 189 26.35 4.15 5.11
CA SER A 189 25.87 4.02 6.49
C SER A 189 24.75 3.00 6.63
N SER A 190 23.76 3.04 5.74
CA SER A 190 22.63 2.09 5.75
C SER A 190 23.06 0.65 5.41
N SER A 191 24.04 0.45 4.53
CA SER A 191 24.54 -0.89 4.19
C SER A 191 25.41 -1.47 5.30
N VAL A 192 26.27 -0.66 5.93
CA VAL A 192 27.12 -1.10 7.05
C VAL A 192 26.27 -1.40 8.29
N SER A 193 25.32 -0.54 8.66
CA SER A 193 24.45 -0.80 9.81
C SER A 193 23.61 -2.05 9.63
N ARG A 194 23.14 -2.31 8.40
CA ARG A 194 22.45 -3.55 8.04
C ARG A 194 23.37 -4.77 8.19
N ALA A 195 24.61 -4.69 7.72
CA ALA A 195 25.57 -5.78 7.85
C ALA A 195 25.92 -6.07 9.32
N LEU A 196 25.99 -5.05 10.18
CA LEU A 196 26.18 -5.23 11.62
C LEU A 196 25.01 -5.96 12.26
N SER A 197 23.78 -5.48 12.04
CA SER A 197 22.58 -6.13 12.59
C SER A 197 22.43 -7.58 12.12
N GLU A 198 22.68 -7.88 10.84
CA GLU A 198 22.59 -9.26 10.34
C GLU A 198 23.74 -10.14 10.88
N ALA A 199 24.90 -9.55 11.18
CA ALA A 199 26.01 -10.26 11.81
C ALA A 199 25.75 -10.54 13.31
N GLU A 200 25.09 -9.63 14.02
CA GLU A 200 24.56 -9.85 15.38
C GLU A 200 23.53 -11.00 15.39
N ASP A 201 22.68 -11.07 14.36
CA ASP A 201 21.73 -12.18 14.16
C ASP A 201 22.41 -13.49 13.71
N GLY A 202 23.74 -13.52 13.58
CA GLY A 202 24.53 -14.71 13.30
C GLY A 202 24.69 -15.07 11.81
N ASP A 203 24.43 -14.14 10.88
CA ASP A 203 24.61 -14.43 9.46
C ASP A 203 26.08 -14.57 9.07
N ALA A 204 26.45 -15.74 8.53
CA ALA A 204 27.82 -16.05 8.14
C ALA A 204 28.36 -15.12 7.04
N GLN A 205 27.52 -14.65 6.12
CA GLN A 205 27.96 -13.73 5.07
C GLN A 205 28.19 -12.31 5.59
N ALA A 206 27.30 -11.84 6.46
CA ALA A 206 27.45 -10.56 7.14
C ALA A 206 28.68 -10.54 8.05
N LEU A 207 28.92 -11.61 8.82
CA LEU A 207 30.10 -11.77 9.67
C LEU A 207 31.41 -11.72 8.87
N ALA A 208 31.46 -12.35 7.70
CA ALA A 208 32.63 -12.27 6.82
C ALA A 208 32.88 -10.81 6.36
N ILE A 209 31.81 -10.11 5.96
CA ILE A 209 31.90 -8.71 5.51
C ILE A 209 32.32 -7.77 6.66
N VAL A 210 31.79 -7.97 7.87
CA VAL A 210 32.16 -7.14 9.03
C VAL A 210 33.62 -7.34 9.40
N LYS A 211 34.13 -8.59 9.37
CA LYS A 211 35.56 -8.88 9.61
C LYS A 211 36.48 -8.18 8.61
N ASP A 212 36.09 -8.13 7.35
CA ASP A 212 36.87 -7.48 6.29
C ASP A 212 36.71 -5.95 6.28
N CYS A 213 35.79 -5.39 7.06
CA CYS A 213 35.44 -3.97 7.07
C CYS A 213 35.90 -3.30 8.39
N PRO A 214 37.03 -2.57 8.41
CA PRO A 214 37.58 -1.99 9.65
C PRO A 214 36.60 -1.06 10.38
N ARG A 215 35.80 -0.32 9.61
CA ARG A 215 34.77 0.58 10.14
C ARG A 215 33.65 -0.17 10.84
N ALA A 216 33.20 -1.29 10.29
CA ALA A 216 32.15 -2.10 10.89
C ALA A 216 32.69 -2.87 12.11
N ALA A 217 33.90 -3.44 12.00
CA ALA A 217 34.55 -4.12 13.12
C ALA A 217 34.69 -3.20 14.36
N ALA A 218 35.10 -1.94 14.15
CA ALA A 218 35.21 -0.95 15.22
C ALA A 218 33.86 -0.55 15.86
N GLU A 219 32.74 -0.70 15.14
CA GLU A 219 31.39 -0.44 15.66
C GLU A 219 30.82 -1.67 16.40
N MET A 220 31.21 -2.89 16.02
CA MET A 220 30.79 -4.14 16.68
C MET A 220 31.51 -4.41 18.01
N GLU A 221 32.72 -3.89 18.18
CA GLU A 221 33.51 -4.02 19.43
C GLU A 221 33.10 -3.02 20.53
N ARG A 222 32.19 -2.07 20.22
CA ARG A 222 31.65 -1.10 21.18
C ARG A 222 30.39 -1.60 21.86
#